data_AF-A0A3C0ZBC4-F1
#
_entry.id   AF-A0A3C0ZBC4-F1
#
_cell.length_a   1.000
_cell.length_b   1.000
_cell.length_c   1.000
_cell.angle_alpha   90.00
_cell.angle_beta   90.00
_cell.angle_gamma   90.00
#
_symmetry.space_group_name_H-M   'P 1'
#
loop_
_entity.id
_entity.type
_entity.pdbx_description
1 polymer ?
#
loop_
_entity_poly.entity_id
_entity_poly.type
_entity_poly.pdbx_seq_one_letter_code
_entity_poly.pdbx_strand_id
1 'polypeptide(L)'
;MKKINTITLLLLAAVFHASAQNMLALQPGESESAIVTKAANVIPTQRQLDWQKLEVTGFLHFGINTFTNKEWGEGKDDPKLFNPTQLDAEQWVRTAKEGGIKLLILTAKHHDGFCLWQTNTTDYSVKNSPYKKGKGDIFGELAAACK
;
A
#
# COMPACT_ATOMS: atom_id res chain seq x y z
N MET A 1 -32.57 14.19 -67.06
CA MET A 1 -31.10 14.10 -67.16
C MET A 1 -30.52 14.06 -65.75
N LYS A 2 -29.68 13.04 -65.50
CA LYS A 2 -28.73 12.80 -64.40
C LYS A 2 -29.25 12.86 -62.93
N LYS A 3 -29.51 11.67 -62.37
CA LYS A 3 -29.53 11.39 -60.93
C LYS A 3 -28.09 11.48 -60.40
N ILE A 4 -27.85 12.32 -59.40
CA ILE A 4 -26.58 12.35 -58.66
C ILE A 4 -26.78 11.47 -57.42
N ASN A 5 -26.14 10.29 -57.42
CA ASN A 5 -26.08 9.40 -56.26
C ASN A 5 -24.78 9.73 -55.51
N THR A 6 -24.90 10.44 -54.39
CA THR A 6 -23.78 10.70 -53.49
C THR A 6 -23.57 9.46 -52.62
N ILE A 7 -22.65 8.59 -53.01
CA ILE A 7 -22.18 7.49 -52.16
C ILE A 7 -21.12 8.08 -51.22
N THR A 8 -21.52 8.37 -49.98
CA THR A 8 -20.59 8.71 -48.90
C THR A 8 -19.96 7.40 -48.41
N LEU A 9 -18.71 7.17 -48.78
CA LEU A 9 -17.91 6.06 -48.28
C LEU A 9 -17.37 6.42 -46.88
N LEU A 10 -18.06 5.99 -45.82
CA LEU A 10 -17.50 6.02 -44.46
C LEU A 10 -16.44 4.91 -44.34
N LEU A 11 -15.16 5.27 -44.42
CA LEU A 11 -14.10 4.41 -43.89
C LEU A 11 -14.17 4.45 -42.35
N LEU A 12 -14.74 3.41 -41.75
CA LEU A 12 -14.47 3.09 -40.35
C LEU A 12 -13.02 2.59 -40.25
N ALA A 13 -12.09 3.48 -39.91
CA ALA A 13 -10.81 3.04 -39.37
C ALA A 13 -11.09 2.47 -37.97
N ALA A 14 -11.15 1.14 -37.86
CA ALA A 14 -11.15 0.46 -36.57
C ALA A 14 -9.78 0.70 -35.93
N VAL A 15 -9.68 1.74 -35.10
CA VAL A 15 -8.53 1.95 -34.24
C VAL A 15 -8.58 0.86 -33.18
N PHE A 16 -7.88 -0.25 -33.43
CA PHE A 16 -7.59 -1.24 -32.40
C PHE A 16 -6.76 -0.56 -31.32
N HIS A 17 -7.43 -0.02 -30.31
CA HIS A 17 -6.77 0.31 -29.05
C HIS A 17 -6.35 -1.03 -28.44
N ALA A 18 -5.08 -1.39 -28.61
CA ALA A 18 -4.47 -2.37 -27.74
C ALA A 18 -4.70 -1.86 -26.31
N SER A 19 -5.52 -2.56 -25.53
CA SER A 19 -5.76 -2.16 -24.15
C SER A 19 -4.40 -2.10 -23.47
N ALA A 20 -4.05 -0.95 -22.91
CA ALA A 20 -2.94 -0.85 -21.98
C ALA A 20 -3.07 -1.95 -20.93
N GLN A 21 -2.13 -2.89 -20.90
CA GLN A 21 -2.11 -3.98 -19.94
C GLN A 21 -0.86 -3.84 -19.07
N ASN A 22 -1.06 -3.92 -17.76
CA ASN A 22 0.03 -3.92 -16.79
C ASN A 22 0.70 -5.29 -16.64
N MET A 23 0.22 -6.30 -17.37
CA MET A 23 0.83 -7.62 -17.52
C MET A 23 0.52 -8.18 -18.91
N LEU A 24 1.51 -8.78 -19.56
CA LEU A 24 1.37 -9.46 -20.86
C LEU A 24 1.94 -10.86 -20.73
N ALA A 25 1.13 -11.89 -21.04
CA ALA A 25 1.59 -13.26 -21.01
C ALA A 25 2.48 -13.57 -22.23
N LEU A 26 3.59 -14.27 -21.99
CA LEU A 26 4.42 -14.86 -23.04
C LEU A 26 3.85 -16.22 -23.44
N GLN A 27 3.78 -16.50 -24.73
CA GLN A 27 3.42 -17.81 -25.26
C GLN A 27 4.68 -18.62 -25.59
N PRO A 28 4.64 -19.96 -25.42
CA PRO A 28 5.71 -20.83 -25.87
C PRO A 28 6.03 -20.62 -27.36
N GLY A 29 7.31 -20.52 -27.69
CA GLY A 29 7.77 -20.37 -29.09
C GLY A 29 7.70 -18.95 -29.65
N GLU A 30 7.38 -17.93 -28.84
CA GLU A 30 7.48 -16.54 -29.28
C GLU A 30 8.91 -16.15 -29.66
N SER A 31 9.04 -15.46 -30.78
CA SER A 31 10.31 -14.86 -31.20
C SER A 31 10.77 -13.77 -30.23
N GLU A 32 12.07 -13.57 -30.11
CA GLU A 32 12.67 -12.49 -29.30
C GLU A 32 12.08 -11.11 -29.60
N SER A 33 11.86 -10.77 -30.87
CA SER A 33 11.28 -9.48 -31.29
C SER A 33 9.85 -9.26 -30.77
N ALA A 34 9.04 -10.33 -30.72
CA ALA A 34 7.69 -10.30 -30.16
C ALA A 34 7.73 -10.08 -28.64
N ILE A 35 8.67 -10.73 -27.95
CA ILE A 35 8.88 -10.56 -26.51
C ILE A 35 9.31 -9.12 -26.20
N VAL A 36 10.26 -8.57 -26.94
CA VAL A 36 10.73 -7.17 -26.77
C VAL A 36 9.58 -6.19 -26.99
N THR A 37 8.77 -6.42 -28.02
CA THR A 37 7.60 -5.58 -28.32
C THR A 37 6.60 -5.62 -27.16
N LYS A 38 6.31 -6.81 -26.60
CA LYS A 38 5.44 -6.91 -25.43
C LYS A 38 6.03 -6.18 -24.23
N ALA A 39 7.30 -6.41 -23.92
CA ALA A 39 7.97 -5.77 -22.79
C ALA A 39 7.89 -4.24 -22.86
N ALA A 40 8.10 -3.66 -24.05
CA ALA A 40 8.02 -2.22 -24.27
C ALA A 40 6.59 -1.63 -24.14
N ASN A 41 5.56 -2.48 -24.18
CA ASN A 41 4.15 -2.06 -24.11
C ASN A 41 3.47 -2.40 -22.76
N VAL A 42 4.20 -2.98 -21.80
CA VAL A 42 3.69 -3.13 -20.42
C VAL A 42 3.72 -1.76 -19.75
N ILE A 43 2.56 -1.24 -19.34
CA ILE A 43 2.47 0.06 -18.67
C ILE A 43 1.86 -0.07 -17.27
N PRO A 44 2.20 0.79 -16.29
CA PRO A 44 1.62 0.72 -14.97
C PRO A 44 0.10 1.01 -15.01
N THR A 45 -0.64 0.33 -14.14
CA THR A 45 -2.00 0.77 -13.78
C THR A 45 -1.96 2.17 -13.16
N GLN A 46 -3.10 2.87 -13.17
CA GLN A 46 -3.20 4.18 -12.53
C GLN A 46 -2.75 4.15 -11.06
N ARG A 47 -3.11 3.11 -10.30
CA ARG A 47 -2.69 2.92 -8.90
C ARG A 47 -1.18 2.75 -8.75
N GLN A 48 -0.52 2.01 -9.65
CA GLN A 48 0.94 1.87 -9.64
C GLN A 48 1.62 3.20 -9.97
N LEU A 49 1.07 3.95 -10.92
CA LEU A 49 1.59 5.26 -11.30
C LEU A 49 1.40 6.30 -10.16
N ASP A 50 0.25 6.29 -9.50
CA ASP A 50 -0.02 7.17 -8.36
C ASP A 50 0.89 6.85 -7.17
N TRP A 51 1.14 5.56 -6.89
CA TRP A 51 2.14 5.15 -5.91
C TRP A 51 3.55 5.59 -6.31
N GLN A 52 3.94 5.44 -7.58
CA GLN A 52 5.26 5.86 -8.08
C GLN A 52 5.48 7.37 -7.89
N LYS A 53 4.44 8.19 -8.05
CA LYS A 53 4.48 9.65 -7.83
C LYS A 53 4.63 10.05 -6.36
N LEU A 54 4.47 9.11 -5.42
CA LEU A 54 4.75 9.39 -4.02
C LEU A 54 6.24 9.66 -3.78
N GLU A 55 7.12 9.05 -4.58
CA GLU A 55 8.59 9.18 -4.57
C GLU A 55 9.25 8.72 -3.25
N VAL A 56 8.89 9.34 -2.12
CA VAL A 56 9.45 9.05 -0.79
C VAL A 56 8.32 8.67 0.17
N THR A 57 8.46 7.49 0.78
CA THR A 57 7.51 6.91 1.73
C THR A 57 8.23 6.49 3.01
N GLY A 58 7.58 6.56 4.17
CA GLY A 58 8.13 6.19 5.46
C GLY A 58 7.57 4.86 5.96
N PHE A 59 8.40 4.09 6.66
CA PHE A 59 8.01 2.84 7.31
C PHE A 59 8.19 2.98 8.83
N LEU A 60 7.10 2.85 9.58
CA LEU A 60 7.07 2.88 11.03
C LEU A 60 7.07 1.45 11.56
N HIS A 61 8.23 1.00 12.05
CA HIS A 61 8.34 -0.21 12.87
C HIS A 61 8.13 0.17 14.32
N PHE A 62 6.95 -0.20 14.84
CA PHE A 62 6.59 0.02 16.23
C PHE A 62 5.74 -1.16 16.70
N GLY A 63 5.95 -1.62 17.92
CA GLY A 63 5.27 -2.80 18.44
C GLY A 63 5.81 -3.24 19.78
N ILE A 64 5.39 -4.42 20.24
CA ILE A 64 5.86 -4.99 21.51
C ILE A 64 7.39 -5.18 21.52
N ASN A 65 7.97 -5.45 20.34
CA ASN A 65 9.40 -5.59 20.11
C ASN A 65 10.22 -4.35 20.50
N THR A 66 9.63 -3.15 20.37
CA THR A 66 10.25 -1.89 20.85
C THR A 66 10.50 -1.92 22.36
N PHE A 67 9.66 -2.62 23.13
CA PHE A 67 9.74 -2.72 24.59
C PHE A 67 10.54 -3.93 25.07
N THR A 68 10.77 -4.91 24.19
CA THR A 68 11.56 -6.11 24.51
C THR A 68 12.97 -6.07 23.91
N ASN A 69 13.30 -5.01 23.17
CA ASN A 69 14.58 -4.83 22.48
C ASN A 69 14.93 -6.01 21.56
N LYS A 70 13.94 -6.45 20.77
CA LYS A 70 14.07 -7.53 19.81
C LYS A 70 13.75 -7.00 18.41
N GLU A 71 14.42 -7.53 17.40
CA GLU A 71 13.98 -7.33 16.02
C GLU A 71 12.76 -8.21 15.72
N TRP A 72 12.86 -9.49 16.07
CA TRP A 72 11.84 -10.51 15.81
C TRP A 72 11.41 -11.14 17.13
N GLY A 73 10.15 -10.91 17.54
CA GLY A 73 9.56 -11.57 18.69
C GLY A 73 9.01 -12.96 18.37
N GLU A 74 8.93 -13.82 19.38
CA GLU A 74 8.44 -15.20 19.27
C GLU A 74 6.91 -15.33 19.46
N GLY A 75 6.22 -14.21 19.71
CA GLY A 75 4.78 -14.17 19.98
C GLY A 75 4.37 -14.65 21.37
N LYS A 76 5.30 -14.62 22.33
CA LYS A 76 5.07 -15.03 23.74
C LYS A 76 5.28 -13.90 24.74
N ASP A 77 5.74 -12.73 24.28
CA ASP A 77 6.01 -11.58 25.15
C ASP A 77 4.69 -11.08 25.75
N ASP A 78 4.64 -10.81 27.06
CA ASP A 78 3.41 -10.40 27.76
C ASP A 78 2.88 -9.06 27.18
N PRO A 79 1.62 -8.98 26.71
CA PRO A 79 1.00 -7.72 26.25
C PRO A 79 1.16 -6.54 27.21
N LYS A 80 1.36 -6.80 28.51
CA LYS A 80 1.58 -5.76 29.52
C LYS A 80 2.90 -4.99 29.33
N LEU A 81 3.85 -5.55 28.61
CA LEU A 81 5.11 -4.88 28.26
C LEU A 81 4.89 -3.71 27.29
N PHE A 82 3.81 -3.76 26.49
CA PHE A 82 3.46 -2.68 25.59
C PHE A 82 2.82 -1.51 26.36
N ASN A 83 3.62 -0.49 26.69
CA ASN A 83 3.14 0.66 27.45
C ASN A 83 3.88 1.96 27.09
N PRO A 84 3.70 2.50 25.88
CA PRO A 84 4.30 3.80 25.56
C PRO A 84 3.68 4.88 26.45
N THR A 85 4.54 5.70 27.07
CA THR A 85 4.14 6.67 28.11
C THR A 85 3.76 8.04 27.55
N GLN A 86 4.32 8.43 26.40
CA GLN A 86 4.15 9.73 25.77
C GLN A 86 3.97 9.59 24.26
N LEU A 87 3.18 8.60 23.83
CA LEU A 87 2.92 8.39 22.41
C LEU A 87 2.12 9.56 21.83
N ASP A 88 2.64 10.13 20.75
CA ASP A 88 1.99 11.18 19.96
C ASP A 88 2.13 10.84 18.46
N ALA A 89 1.05 10.32 17.87
CA ALA A 89 1.03 10.00 16.45
C ALA A 89 1.03 11.25 15.56
N GLU A 90 0.54 12.41 16.05
CA GLU A 90 0.64 13.67 15.30
C GLU A 90 2.08 14.12 15.18
N GLN A 91 2.91 13.90 16.21
CA GLN A 91 4.34 14.17 16.12
C GLN A 91 5.00 13.31 15.02
N TRP A 92 4.64 12.04 14.91
CA TRP A 92 5.16 11.18 13.84
C TRP A 92 4.78 11.70 12.45
N VAL A 93 3.51 12.00 12.25
CA VAL A 93 2.99 12.48 10.95
C VAL A 93 3.56 13.85 10.61
N ARG A 94 3.60 14.78 11.57
CA ARG A 94 4.17 16.12 11.38
C ARG A 94 5.63 16.05 10.95
N THR A 95 6.46 15.30 11.68
CA THR A 95 7.88 15.13 11.34
C THR A 95 8.05 14.47 9.97
N ALA A 96 7.25 13.45 9.65
CA ALA A 96 7.31 12.82 8.33
C ALA A 96 6.95 13.79 7.20
N LYS A 97 5.88 14.57 7.39
CA LYS A 97 5.41 15.56 6.42
C LYS A 97 6.42 16.70 6.21
N GLU A 98 7.01 17.20 7.29
CA GLU A 98 8.10 18.18 7.25
C GLU A 98 9.33 17.62 6.51
N GLY A 99 9.59 16.31 6.63
CA GLY A 99 10.62 15.59 5.88
C GLY A 99 10.27 15.24 4.43
N GLY A 100 9.10 15.63 3.92
CA GLY A 100 8.67 15.37 2.54
C GLY A 100 8.13 13.95 2.28
N ILE A 101 7.85 13.17 3.33
CA ILE A 101 7.28 11.82 3.21
C ILE A 101 5.80 11.92 2.84
N LYS A 102 5.38 11.25 1.75
CA LYS A 102 4.01 11.33 1.21
C LYS A 102 3.10 10.16 1.62
N LEU A 103 3.66 9.11 2.23
CA LEU A 103 2.94 7.94 2.73
C LEU A 103 3.67 7.36 3.93
N LEU A 104 2.93 7.02 4.99
CA LEU A 104 3.42 6.24 6.12
C LEU A 104 2.82 4.83 6.10
N ILE A 105 3.67 3.83 6.24
CA ILE A 105 3.30 2.42 6.35
C ILE A 105 3.62 1.99 7.79
N LEU A 106 2.63 1.51 8.53
CA LEU A 106 2.79 1.03 9.91
C LEU A 106 2.81 -0.50 9.94
N THR A 107 3.69 -1.07 10.76
CA THR A 107 3.59 -2.48 11.17
C THR A 107 2.39 -2.70 12.09
N ALA A 108 1.16 -2.64 11.57
CA ALA A 108 -0.07 -2.83 12.35
C ALA A 108 -0.05 -4.16 13.15
N LYS A 109 0.60 -5.17 12.58
CA LYS A 109 1.04 -6.41 13.21
C LYS A 109 2.40 -6.79 12.61
N HIS A 110 3.36 -7.21 13.43
CA HIS A 110 4.65 -7.74 12.96
C HIS A 110 4.69 -9.27 13.07
N HIS A 111 5.86 -9.90 12.94
CA HIS A 111 6.03 -11.36 12.97
C HIS A 111 5.63 -11.99 14.31
N ASP A 112 5.84 -11.29 15.42
CA ASP A 112 5.43 -11.71 16.77
C ASP A 112 3.91 -11.85 16.92
N GLY A 113 3.13 -11.19 16.06
CA GLY A 113 1.68 -11.29 16.04
C GLY A 113 0.93 -10.30 16.94
N PHE A 114 1.61 -9.40 17.67
CA PHE A 114 0.95 -8.41 18.52
C PHE A 114 0.25 -7.36 17.66
N CYS A 115 -1.07 -7.22 17.82
CA CYS A 115 -1.89 -6.29 17.04
C CYS A 115 -1.96 -4.90 17.69
N LEU A 116 -1.67 -3.86 16.91
CA LEU A 116 -1.68 -2.44 17.35
C LEU A 116 -3.05 -1.75 17.33
N TRP A 117 -4.12 -2.49 17.05
CA TRP A 117 -5.50 -1.99 16.99
C TRP A 117 -6.45 -2.86 17.82
N GLN A 118 -7.67 -2.38 18.03
CA GLN A 118 -8.73 -3.09 18.75
C GLN A 118 -9.33 -4.23 17.90
N THR A 119 -8.53 -5.27 17.65
CA THR A 119 -8.95 -6.43 16.85
C THR A 119 -9.95 -7.32 17.60
N ASN A 120 -10.84 -7.96 16.83
CA ASN A 120 -11.76 -8.99 17.33
C ASN A 120 -11.24 -10.43 17.11
N THR A 121 -10.04 -10.59 16.57
CA THR A 121 -9.53 -11.90 16.12
C THR A 121 -8.56 -12.58 17.09
N THR A 122 -8.01 -11.85 18.06
CA THR A 122 -7.06 -12.38 19.04
C THR A 122 -6.98 -11.48 20.28
N ASP A 123 -6.66 -12.08 21.42
CA ASP A 123 -6.33 -11.37 22.65
C ASP A 123 -4.90 -10.83 22.67
N TYR A 124 -4.05 -11.24 21.72
CA TYR A 124 -2.68 -10.73 21.58
C TYR A 124 -2.65 -9.38 20.86
N SER A 125 -3.12 -8.35 21.57
CA SER A 125 -3.26 -6.99 21.02
C SER A 125 -3.17 -5.91 22.11
N VAL A 126 -3.15 -4.65 21.66
CA VAL A 126 -3.24 -3.44 22.50
C VAL A 126 -4.41 -3.48 23.50
N LYS A 127 -5.50 -4.19 23.21
CA LYS A 127 -6.64 -4.36 24.12
C LYS A 127 -6.26 -4.92 25.50
N ASN A 128 -5.26 -5.80 25.55
CA ASN A 128 -4.76 -6.43 26.77
C ASN A 128 -3.46 -5.80 27.30
N SER A 129 -3.11 -4.62 26.79
CA SER A 129 -1.97 -3.82 27.26
C SER A 129 -2.42 -2.70 28.22
N PRO A 130 -1.53 -2.18 29.09
CA PRO A 130 -1.84 -1.03 29.93
C PRO A 130 -1.98 0.28 29.15
N TYR A 131 -1.53 0.33 27.89
CA TYR A 131 -1.61 1.53 27.07
C TYR A 131 -3.05 2.05 26.99
N LYS A 132 -3.26 3.30 27.42
CA LYS A 132 -4.59 3.93 27.55
C LYS A 132 -5.62 3.02 28.23
N LYS A 133 -5.20 2.25 29.25
CA LYS A 133 -6.03 1.31 30.00
C LYS A 133 -6.70 0.25 29.09
N GLY A 134 -5.97 -0.25 28.10
CA GLY A 134 -6.46 -1.23 27.12
C GLY A 134 -7.40 -0.65 26.06
N LYS A 135 -7.64 0.67 26.06
CA LYS A 135 -8.54 1.34 25.11
C LYS A 135 -7.81 2.07 23.98
N GLY A 136 -6.49 1.98 23.94
CA GLY A 136 -5.69 2.63 22.89
C GLY A 136 -5.84 1.93 21.54
N ASP A 137 -5.60 2.67 20.47
CA ASP A 137 -5.60 2.15 19.10
C ASP A 137 -4.55 2.91 18.30
N ILE A 138 -3.32 2.37 18.22
CA ILE A 138 -2.20 3.06 17.57
C ILE A 138 -2.46 3.20 16.07
N PHE A 139 -3.06 2.19 15.45
CA PHE A 139 -3.43 2.25 14.03
C PHE A 139 -4.48 3.35 13.81
N GLY A 140 -5.51 3.42 14.66
CA GLY A 140 -6.54 4.45 14.63
C GLY A 140 -5.98 5.86 14.86
N GLU A 141 -5.08 6.02 15.83
CA GLU A 141 -4.44 7.31 16.15
C GLU A 141 -3.55 7.80 15.00
N LEU A 142 -2.75 6.92 14.39
CA LEU A 142 -1.96 7.25 13.21
C LEU A 142 -2.87 7.59 12.01
N ALA A 143 -3.92 6.80 11.78
CA ALA A 143 -4.86 7.04 10.69
C ALA A 143 -5.61 8.37 10.86
N ALA A 144 -5.90 8.78 12.10
CA ALA A 144 -6.48 10.09 12.41
C ALA A 144 -5.49 11.22 12.15
N ALA A 145 -4.23 11.07 12.57
CA ALA A 145 -3.18 12.07 12.36
C ALA A 145 -2.81 12.28 10.87
N CYS A 146 -2.99 11.24 10.02
CA CYS A 146 -2.74 11.32 8.58
C CYS A 146 -3.87 12.01 7.77
N LYS A 147 -5.05 12.25 8.36
CA LYS A 147 -6.19 12.91 7.69
C LYS A 147 -6.09 14.42 7.77
#